data_AF-C4IHC2-F1
#
_entry.id   AF-C4IHC2-F1
#
_cell.length_a   1.000
_cell.length_b   1.000
_cell.length_c   1.000
_cell.angle_alpha   90.00
_cell.angle_beta   90.00
_cell.angle_gamma   90.00
#
_symmetry.space_group_name_H-M   'P 1'
#
loop_
_entity.id
_entity.type
_entity.pdbx_description
1 polymer ?
#
loop_
_entity_poly.entity_id
_entity_poly.type
_entity_poly.pdbx_seq_one_letter_code
_entity_poly.pdbx_strand_id
1 'polypeptide(L)'
;MSKIDNSSIAVKDVQCILDGISDVIKVFKPDHTVYFCNEAGYNFYKKSPNEVEKKVCYKLLNKDKPCKDCCFAQVVKYKKEIKLERYIPELNKIMNTSYTPVLDENNNIKFIIERLEDITERKTLDKILKNDKERYIHILNNSPDALMIIVDNRIEVANNEAVSLFDQEHEEIINSNIYKYFDERYSKILHKKFRNIILSKKLKEKYDCELNFDNNKKTSVQLTCRYMMYEGKSAILMTVRNTSESRKDLIRAANFQRNSLQRDFQGGKFFENVCVYVPAYTISGDFYRINKINDELFIGILIDVKGKGISAALNISALELMFMEETFTEYEPINIVKNLNRKIAKYYEENYIAVCCFSINFSKKEFKIVGAGINQFMFQKQGKKAEKKLAEGPFLGMFSDSEFSEKKIQIQSGDRLFLFSDGLDFIFDEDEIIKRYMEKVTLNDFKKYIDEYLEDTILDEGKLKDDSTMIGIEIK
;
A
#
# COMPACT_ATOMS: atom_id res chain seq x y z
N MET A 1 37.33 59.41 59.20
CA MET A 1 36.17 58.79 58.53
C MET A 1 35.97 59.46 57.19
N SER A 2 36.42 58.82 56.11
CA SER A 2 36.24 59.28 54.74
C SER A 2 34.78 59.11 54.34
N LYS A 3 34.13 60.18 53.87
CA LYS A 3 32.85 60.09 53.16
C LYS A 3 33.12 59.34 51.85
N ILE A 4 32.73 58.07 51.81
CA ILE A 4 32.68 57.29 50.58
C ILE A 4 31.65 57.96 49.67
N ASP A 5 32.07 58.33 48.47
CA ASP A 5 31.26 59.01 47.46
C ASP A 5 30.25 58.03 46.86
N ASN A 6 29.13 57.81 47.56
CA ASN A 6 28.06 56.89 47.17
C ASN A 6 27.45 57.20 45.79
N SER A 7 27.63 58.41 45.26
CA SER A 7 27.14 58.82 43.94
C SER A 7 27.89 58.13 42.79
N SER A 8 29.19 57.93 42.95
CA SER A 8 30.09 57.28 41.97
C SER A 8 29.88 55.76 41.89
N ILE A 9 29.55 55.14 43.01
CA ILE A 9 29.32 53.69 43.12
C ILE A 9 27.98 53.32 42.45
N ALA A 10 26.92 54.07 42.74
CA ALA A 10 25.59 53.82 42.17
C ALA A 10 25.57 53.95 40.63
N VAL A 11 26.36 54.87 40.05
CA VAL A 11 26.48 55.01 38.58
C VAL A 11 27.20 53.81 37.96
N LYS A 12 28.24 53.29 38.62
CA LYS A 12 28.96 52.09 38.14
C LYS A 12 28.10 50.84 38.20
N ASP A 13 27.31 50.67 39.25
CA ASP A 13 26.42 49.50 39.39
C ASP A 13 25.33 49.49 38.31
N VAL A 14 24.72 50.66 38.03
CA VAL A 14 23.73 50.80 36.94
C VAL A 14 24.36 50.53 35.57
N GLN A 15 25.60 50.97 35.35
CA GLN A 15 26.33 50.69 34.11
C GLN A 15 26.55 49.20 33.91
N CYS A 16 27.05 48.50 34.94
CA CYS A 16 27.26 47.05 34.88
C CYS A 16 25.95 46.28 34.64
N ILE A 17 24.83 46.73 35.22
CA ILE A 17 23.50 46.14 34.97
C ILE A 17 23.10 46.30 33.50
N LEU A 18 23.30 47.48 32.91
CA LEU A 18 22.93 47.75 31.52
C LEU A 18 23.83 47.01 30.51
N ASP A 19 25.12 46.85 30.83
CA ASP A 19 26.07 46.11 30.01
C ASP A 19 25.84 44.59 30.06
N GLY A 20 25.30 44.08 31.17
CA GLY A 20 24.88 42.68 31.29
C GLY A 20 23.64 42.31 30.47
N ILE A 21 22.94 43.28 29.87
CA ILE A 21 21.76 43.03 29.04
C ILE A 21 22.19 42.70 27.61
N SER A 22 21.71 41.56 27.09
CA SER A 22 22.01 41.08 25.73
C SER A 22 21.42 41.93 24.62
N ASP A 23 20.29 42.60 24.88
CA ASP A 23 19.67 43.52 23.94
C ASP A 23 20.52 44.80 23.79
N VAL A 24 20.51 45.38 22.59
CA VAL A 24 21.13 46.69 22.39
C VAL A 24 20.27 47.74 23.07
N ILE A 25 20.83 48.42 24.07
CA ILE A 25 20.21 49.54 24.74
C ILE A 25 20.96 50.80 24.37
N LYS A 26 20.25 51.78 23.81
CA LYS A 26 20.76 53.12 23.57
C LYS A 26 19.86 54.14 24.24
N VAL A 27 20.46 55.15 24.85
CA VAL A 27 19.74 56.30 25.38
C VAL A 27 20.13 57.52 24.57
N PHE A 28 19.13 58.30 24.19
CA PHE A 28 19.29 59.50 23.42
C PHE A 28 18.77 60.71 24.18
N LYS A 29 19.39 61.87 23.93
CA LYS A 29 18.81 63.18 24.25
C LYS A 29 17.75 63.55 23.20
N PRO A 30 16.81 64.47 23.53
CA PRO A 30 15.76 64.90 22.60
C PRO A 30 16.26 65.48 21.27
N ASP A 31 17.53 65.91 21.22
CA ASP A 31 18.22 66.45 20.05
C ASP A 31 18.85 65.38 19.14
N HIS A 32 18.48 64.10 19.32
CA HIS A 32 19.02 62.93 18.62
C HIS A 32 20.46 62.52 19.00
N THR A 33 21.07 63.17 20.00
CA THR A 33 22.42 62.83 20.46
C THR A 33 22.39 61.54 21.29
N VAL A 34 23.28 60.59 20.97
CA VAL A 34 23.46 59.37 21.76
C VAL A 34 24.11 59.75 23.08
N TYR A 35 23.36 59.58 24.16
CA TYR A 35 23.80 59.79 25.53
C TYR A 35 24.49 58.55 26.09
N PHE A 36 23.98 57.37 25.74
CA PHE A 36 24.47 56.09 26.25
C PHE A 36 24.27 54.97 25.23
N CYS A 37 25.16 53.99 25.24
CA CYS A 37 25.02 52.72 24.54
C CYS A 37 25.66 51.64 25.43
N ASN A 38 24.98 50.51 25.61
CA ASN A 38 25.55 49.38 26.36
C ASN A 38 26.56 48.58 25.52
N GLU A 39 27.30 47.69 26.17
CA GLU A 39 28.29 46.80 25.53
C GLU A 39 27.70 46.01 24.33
N ALA A 40 26.48 45.48 24.48
CA ALA A 40 25.78 44.79 23.39
C ALA A 40 25.62 45.68 22.15
N GLY A 41 25.33 46.97 22.33
CA GLY A 41 25.24 47.93 21.24
C GLY A 41 26.56 48.20 20.53
N TYR A 42 27.67 48.36 21.27
CA TYR A 42 29.00 48.55 20.68
C TYR A 42 29.41 47.34 19.83
N ASN A 43 29.18 46.14 20.37
CA ASN A 43 29.43 44.88 19.66
C ASN A 43 28.53 44.73 18.42
N PHE A 44 27.25 45.06 18.55
CA PHE A 44 26.28 44.99 17.44
C PHE A 44 26.66 45.89 16.27
N TYR A 45 27.08 47.13 16.54
CA TYR A 45 27.50 48.09 15.51
C TYR A 45 28.95 47.95 15.07
N LYS A 46 29.76 47.13 15.77
CA LYS A 46 31.22 47.02 15.60
C LYS A 46 31.91 48.38 15.65
N LYS A 47 31.54 49.21 16.63
CA LYS A 47 32.08 50.56 16.84
C LYS A 47 32.53 50.72 18.28
N SER A 48 33.61 51.48 18.48
CA SER A 48 34.09 51.83 19.83
C SER A 48 33.19 52.88 20.50
N PRO A 49 33.23 53.03 21.84
CA PRO A 49 32.45 54.05 22.56
C PRO A 49 32.62 55.47 22.00
N ASN A 50 33.86 55.86 21.70
CA ASN A 50 34.18 57.17 21.11
C ASN A 50 33.55 57.39 19.72
N GLU A 51 33.24 56.32 19.00
CA GLU A 51 32.62 56.38 17.69
C GLU A 51 31.09 56.41 17.72
N VAL A 52 30.49 56.25 18.90
CA VAL A 52 29.05 56.13 19.10
C VAL A 52 28.52 57.21 20.04
N GLU A 53 29.18 57.43 21.17
CA GLU A 53 28.79 58.44 22.16
C GLU A 53 28.88 59.86 21.58
N LYS A 54 27.92 60.71 21.96
CA LYS A 54 27.81 62.12 21.51
C LYS A 54 27.63 62.32 20.00
N LYS A 55 27.49 61.26 19.22
CA LYS A 55 27.08 61.34 17.81
C LYS A 55 25.56 61.38 17.68
N VAL A 56 25.10 61.87 16.54
CA VAL A 56 23.67 61.95 16.21
C VAL A 56 23.19 60.63 15.62
N CYS A 57 22.00 60.17 16.02
CA CYS A 57 21.49 58.82 15.73
C CYS A 57 21.57 58.38 14.25
N TYR A 58 21.29 59.27 13.29
CA TYR A 58 21.32 58.94 11.86
C TYR A 58 22.74 58.91 11.28
N LYS A 59 23.70 59.63 11.87
CA LYS A 59 25.12 59.53 11.51
C LYS A 59 25.74 58.18 11.91
N LEU A 60 25.19 57.52 12.95
CA LEU A 60 25.62 56.17 13.32
C LEU A 60 25.31 55.13 12.24
N LEU A 61 24.24 55.35 11.47
CA LEU A 61 23.81 54.52 10.35
C LEU A 61 24.36 55.01 9.00
N ASN A 62 25.40 55.86 9.01
CA ASN A 62 26.01 56.48 7.82
C ASN A 62 25.01 57.27 6.94
N LYS A 63 24.04 57.95 7.57
CA LYS A 63 23.09 58.85 6.87
C LYS A 63 23.38 60.31 7.21
N ASP A 64 23.09 61.21 6.27
CA ASP A 64 23.25 62.67 6.46
C ASP A 64 21.99 63.36 7.00
N LYS A 65 20.84 62.67 6.96
CA LYS A 65 19.53 63.20 7.41
C LYS A 65 18.76 62.14 8.21
N PRO A 66 17.80 62.56 9.07
CA PRO A 66 16.89 61.65 9.76
C PRO A 66 16.13 60.73 8.78
N CYS A 67 15.71 59.55 9.26
CA CYS A 67 14.92 58.61 8.47
C CYS A 67 13.58 59.22 8.02
N LYS A 68 13.10 58.87 6.83
CA LYS A 68 11.81 59.34 6.28
C LYS A 68 10.63 59.04 7.22
N ASP A 69 10.63 57.86 7.84
CA ASP A 69 9.68 57.42 8.87
C ASP A 69 10.40 57.21 10.21
N CYS A 70 10.97 58.29 10.75
CA CYS A 70 11.78 58.23 11.97
C CYS A 70 10.95 57.93 13.22
N CYS A 71 11.07 56.72 13.77
CA CYS A 71 10.42 56.32 15.02
C CYS A 71 10.78 57.24 16.19
N PHE A 72 12.02 57.76 16.22
CA PHE A 72 12.44 58.75 17.20
C PHE A 72 11.59 60.03 17.12
N ALA A 73 11.36 60.57 15.92
CA ALA A 73 10.56 61.78 15.73
C ALA A 73 9.10 61.55 16.14
N GLN A 74 8.57 60.34 15.90
CA GLN A 74 7.23 59.96 16.35
C GLN A 74 7.16 59.90 17.89
N VAL A 75 8.15 59.32 18.58
CA VAL A 75 8.21 59.33 20.05
C VAL A 75 8.31 60.76 20.59
N VAL A 76 9.12 61.63 19.96
CA VAL A 76 9.21 63.05 20.34
C VAL A 76 7.86 63.76 20.20
N LYS A 77 7.15 63.52 19.10
CA LYS A 77 5.85 64.15 18.80
C LYS A 77 4.73 63.66 19.72
N TYR A 78 4.65 62.36 19.97
CA TYR A 78 3.51 61.75 20.66
C TYR A 78 3.75 61.45 22.14
N LYS A 79 5.00 61.52 22.61
CA LYS A 79 5.42 61.18 23.98
C LYS A 79 4.93 59.79 24.44
N LYS A 80 4.81 58.85 23.51
CA LYS A 80 4.38 57.46 23.77
C LYS A 80 5.42 56.47 23.27
N GLU A 81 5.40 55.28 23.87
CA GLU A 81 6.22 54.16 23.41
C GLU A 81 5.82 53.74 22.00
N ILE A 82 6.83 53.45 21.16
CA ILE A 82 6.64 52.92 19.81
C ILE A 82 7.39 51.60 19.70
N LYS A 83 6.71 50.55 19.25
CA LYS A 83 7.28 49.23 18.98
C LYS A 83 7.04 48.84 17.53
N LEU A 84 8.07 48.29 16.90
CA LEU A 84 7.98 47.76 15.55
C LEU A 84 9.02 46.67 15.32
N GLU A 85 8.69 45.74 14.44
CA GLU A 85 9.66 44.82 13.86
C GLU A 85 10.24 45.46 12.59
N ARG A 86 11.56 45.44 12.45
CA ARG A 86 12.23 45.91 11.23
C ARG A 86 13.32 44.94 10.82
N TYR A 87 13.42 44.69 9.52
CA TYR A 87 14.59 44.03 8.95
C TYR A 87 15.69 45.07 8.72
N ILE A 88 16.91 44.76 9.16
CA ILE A 88 18.12 45.57 8.93
C ILE A 88 18.96 44.85 7.86
N PRO A 89 18.88 45.26 6.58
CA PRO A 89 19.55 44.57 5.47
C PRO A 89 21.07 44.46 5.63
N GLU A 90 21.71 45.49 6.18
CA GLU A 90 23.17 45.57 6.34
C GLU A 90 23.72 44.53 7.31
N LEU A 91 22.86 44.04 8.22
CA LEU A 91 23.20 43.04 9.22
C LEU A 91 22.50 41.71 8.97
N ASN A 92 21.63 41.63 7.97
CA ASN A 92 20.75 40.49 7.70
C ASN A 92 20.00 40.01 8.96
N LYS A 93 19.48 40.96 9.75
CA LYS A 93 18.81 40.68 11.03
C LYS A 93 17.41 41.28 11.08
N ILE A 94 16.48 40.55 11.70
CA ILE A 94 15.14 41.04 12.04
C ILE A 94 15.19 41.50 13.49
N MET A 95 14.97 42.80 13.72
CA MET A 95 15.05 43.42 15.03
C MET A 95 13.66 43.82 15.51
N ASN A 96 13.31 43.42 16.73
CA ASN A 96 12.23 44.04 17.48
C ASN A 96 12.77 45.31 18.13
N THR A 97 12.30 46.46 17.66
CA THR A 97 12.78 47.77 18.09
C THR A 97 11.70 48.47 18.90
N SER A 98 12.05 48.92 20.10
CA SER A 98 11.19 49.78 20.91
C SER A 98 11.86 51.11 21.23
N TYR A 99 11.11 52.20 21.14
CA TYR A 99 11.53 53.53 21.59
C TYR A 99 10.61 53.98 22.71
N THR A 100 11.17 54.20 23.90
CA THR A 100 10.43 54.53 25.12
C THR A 100 10.88 55.90 25.63
N PRO A 101 9.98 56.91 25.71
CA PRO A 101 10.32 58.22 26.25
C PRO A 101 10.41 58.18 27.78
N VAL A 102 11.44 58.79 28.33
CA VAL A 102 11.59 59.08 29.76
C VAL A 102 11.27 60.55 29.96
N LEU A 103 10.26 60.83 30.77
CA LEU A 103 9.73 62.17 30.97
C LEU A 103 10.29 62.77 32.27
N ASP A 104 10.46 64.10 32.31
CA ASP A 104 10.74 64.84 33.54
C ASP A 104 9.44 65.24 34.29
N GLU A 105 9.60 65.90 35.43
CA GLU A 105 8.49 66.36 36.28
C GLU A 105 7.57 67.36 35.57
N ASN A 106 8.06 68.03 34.51
CA ASN A 106 7.31 68.98 33.69
C ASN A 106 6.72 68.33 32.42
N ASN A 107 6.71 66.99 32.36
CA ASN A 107 6.22 66.19 31.22
C ASN A 107 7.01 66.43 29.92
N ASN A 108 8.23 66.94 29.99
CA ASN A 108 9.14 67.06 28.84
C ASN A 108 9.98 65.80 28.71
N ILE A 109 10.37 65.47 27.47
CA ILE A 109 11.22 64.30 27.23
C ILE A 109 12.62 64.62 27.76
N LYS A 110 13.04 63.89 28.80
CA LYS A 110 14.40 63.94 29.34
C LYS A 110 15.34 63.05 28.52
N PHE A 111 14.88 61.84 28.20
CA PHE A 111 15.61 60.87 27.38
C PHE A 111 14.67 60.02 26.52
N ILE A 112 15.21 59.37 25.49
CA ILE A 112 14.52 58.31 24.75
C ILE A 112 15.40 57.07 24.79
N ILE A 113 14.85 55.95 25.27
CA ILE A 113 15.52 54.67 25.32
C ILE A 113 15.12 53.87 24.08
N GLU A 114 16.09 53.50 23.25
CA GLU A 114 15.93 52.53 22.16
C GLU A 114 16.41 51.17 22.66
N ARG A 115 15.56 50.15 22.54
CA ARG A 115 15.94 48.75 22.68
C ARG A 115 15.89 48.08 21.32
N LEU A 116 16.95 47.36 20.95
CA LEU A 116 16.97 46.46 19.80
C LEU A 116 17.19 45.03 20.28
N GLU A 117 16.16 44.21 20.12
CA GLU A 117 16.18 42.78 20.41
C GLU A 117 16.30 42.04 19.06
N ASP A 118 17.30 41.18 18.93
CA ASP A 118 17.46 40.33 17.74
C ASP A 118 16.46 39.17 17.81
N ILE A 119 15.50 39.15 16.88
CA ILE A 119 14.46 38.13 16.81
C ILE A 119 14.60 37.25 15.55
N THR A 120 15.76 37.30 14.89
CA THR A 120 16.01 36.64 13.61
C THR A 120 15.85 35.12 13.70
N GLU A 121 16.46 34.51 14.72
CA GLU A 121 16.38 33.06 14.95
C GLU A 121 14.93 32.64 15.19
N ARG A 122 14.23 33.32 16.09
CA ARG A 122 12.81 33.07 16.40
C ARG A 122 11.93 33.12 15.15
N LYS A 123 12.03 34.19 14.36
CA LYS A 123 11.23 34.36 13.13
C LYS A 123 11.57 33.35 12.04
N THR A 124 12.85 32.97 11.95
CA THR A 124 13.28 31.95 10.98
C THR A 124 12.73 30.58 11.35
N LEU A 125 12.79 30.20 12.63
CA LEU A 125 12.20 28.97 13.14
C LEU A 125 10.68 28.94 12.93
N ASP A 126 9.97 30.03 13.24
CA ASP A 126 8.52 30.14 13.00
C ASP A 126 8.17 29.94 11.52
N LYS A 127 8.97 30.53 10.62
CA LYS A 127 8.78 30.39 9.18
C LYS A 127 9.05 28.97 8.69
N ILE A 128 10.13 28.33 9.17
CA ILE A 128 10.46 26.93 8.86
C ILE A 128 9.32 26.03 9.32
N LEU A 129 8.87 26.18 10.56
CA LEU A 129 7.77 25.38 11.12
C LEU A 129 6.48 25.54 10.32
N LYS A 130 6.12 26.77 9.93
CA LYS A 130 4.94 27.03 9.10
C LYS A 130 5.05 26.35 7.74
N ASN A 131 6.19 26.50 7.07
CA ASN A 131 6.45 25.90 5.77
C ASN A 131 6.43 24.36 5.83
N ASP A 132 6.98 23.76 6.89
CA ASP A 132 6.96 22.31 7.10
C ASP A 132 5.54 21.79 7.34
N LYS A 133 4.72 22.52 8.11
CA LYS A 133 3.29 22.19 8.30
C LYS A 133 2.50 22.24 7.00
N GLU A 134 2.66 23.30 6.21
CA GLU A 134 2.00 23.46 4.91
C GLU A 134 2.43 22.32 3.96
N ARG A 135 3.73 22.03 3.89
CA ARG A 135 4.27 20.93 3.10
C ARG A 135 3.70 19.57 3.53
N TYR A 136 3.61 19.31 4.82
CA TYR A 136 3.04 18.06 5.37
C TYR A 136 1.57 17.87 4.95
N ILE A 137 0.74 18.91 5.12
CA ILE A 137 -0.68 18.89 4.71
C ILE A 137 -0.80 18.63 3.20
N HIS A 138 0.01 19.31 2.39
CA HIS A 138 0.03 19.10 0.94
C HIS A 138 0.42 17.68 0.56
N ILE A 139 1.38 17.05 1.25
CA ILE A 139 1.77 15.66 0.97
C ILE A 139 0.61 14.70 1.30
N LEU A 140 -0.05 14.89 2.43
CA LEU A 140 -1.18 14.04 2.83
C LEU A 140 -2.37 14.16 1.86
N ASN A 141 -2.73 15.39 1.49
CA ASN A 141 -3.91 15.67 0.66
C ASN A 141 -3.70 15.48 -0.85
N ASN A 142 -2.46 15.23 -1.31
CA ASN A 142 -2.20 14.79 -2.69
C ASN A 142 -2.09 13.26 -2.81
N SER A 143 -2.26 12.52 -1.71
CA SER A 143 -2.30 11.06 -1.75
C SER A 143 -3.60 10.59 -2.40
N PRO A 144 -3.59 9.72 -3.41
CA PRO A 144 -4.82 9.20 -4.02
C PRO A 144 -5.58 8.23 -3.11
N ASP A 145 -4.91 7.71 -2.08
CA ASP A 145 -5.49 6.81 -1.08
C ASP A 145 -5.92 7.60 0.16
N ALA A 146 -6.99 7.17 0.81
CA ALA A 146 -7.41 7.68 2.10
C ALA A 146 -6.38 7.33 3.18
N LEU A 147 -5.90 8.32 3.91
CA LEU A 147 -4.87 8.20 4.94
C LEU A 147 -5.43 8.65 6.28
N MET A 148 -5.18 7.84 7.31
CA MET A 148 -5.52 8.16 8.69
C MET A 148 -4.39 7.82 9.64
N ILE A 149 -4.17 8.66 10.64
CA ILE A 149 -3.32 8.33 11.79
C ILE A 149 -4.23 8.05 12.98
N ILE A 150 -4.08 6.86 13.56
CA ILE A 150 -4.92 6.39 14.65
C ILE A 150 -4.10 6.28 15.92
N VAL A 151 -4.53 6.95 16.98
CA VAL A 151 -3.95 6.91 18.33
C VAL A 151 -5.04 6.53 19.32
N ASP A 152 -4.79 5.53 20.16
CA ASP A 152 -5.77 5.04 21.16
C ASP A 152 -7.17 4.77 20.56
N ASN A 153 -7.19 4.21 19.35
CA ASN A 153 -8.40 3.91 18.54
C ASN A 153 -9.19 5.15 18.07
N ARG A 154 -8.60 6.34 18.16
CA ARG A 154 -9.17 7.59 17.65
C ARG A 154 -8.40 8.09 16.43
N ILE A 155 -9.11 8.72 15.51
CA ILE A 155 -8.51 9.31 14.30
C ILE A 155 -7.94 10.68 14.65
N GLU A 156 -6.62 10.84 14.64
CA GLU A 156 -5.93 12.11 14.93
C GLU A 156 -5.69 12.93 13.65
N VAL A 157 -5.50 12.26 12.52
CA VAL A 157 -5.28 12.89 11.21
C VAL A 157 -6.07 12.12 10.17
N ALA A 158 -6.71 12.84 9.25
CA ALA A 158 -7.38 12.32 8.08
C ALA A 158 -7.10 13.25 6.88
N ASN A 159 -6.74 12.69 5.72
CA ASN A 159 -6.64 13.48 4.49
C ASN A 159 -8.00 13.65 3.81
N ASN A 160 -8.05 14.47 2.76
CA ASN A 160 -9.28 14.72 1.98
C ASN A 160 -9.92 13.44 1.44
N GLU A 161 -9.13 12.44 1.05
CA GLU A 161 -9.60 11.15 0.56
C GLU A 161 -10.30 10.36 1.67
N ALA A 162 -9.82 10.43 2.92
CA ALA A 162 -10.48 9.81 4.06
C ALA A 162 -11.81 10.51 4.42
N VAL A 163 -11.86 11.84 4.32
CA VAL A 163 -13.09 12.64 4.46
C VAL A 163 -14.13 12.21 3.42
N SER A 164 -13.70 12.14 2.15
CA SER A 164 -14.56 11.70 1.04
C SER A 164 -15.00 10.25 1.17
N LEU A 165 -14.16 9.39 1.75
CA LEU A 165 -14.46 7.96 1.94
C LEU A 165 -15.58 7.75 2.97
N PHE A 166 -15.56 8.50 4.07
CA PHE A 166 -16.57 8.38 5.12
C PHE A 166 -17.81 9.23 4.89
N ASP A 167 -17.78 10.15 3.90
CA ASP A 167 -18.89 11.06 3.57
C ASP A 167 -19.34 11.87 4.79
N GLN A 168 -18.36 12.32 5.59
CA GLN A 168 -18.55 13.13 6.81
C GLN A 168 -17.61 14.32 6.78
N GLU A 169 -17.98 15.38 7.50
CA GLU A 169 -17.12 16.55 7.66
C GLU A 169 -15.83 16.20 8.41
N HIS A 170 -14.72 16.85 8.06
CA HIS A 170 -13.42 16.57 8.66
C HIS A 170 -13.46 16.68 10.19
N GLU A 171 -14.17 17.67 10.74
CA GLU A 171 -14.31 17.89 12.18
C GLU A 171 -15.04 16.75 12.91
N GLU A 172 -15.93 16.03 12.23
CA GLU A 172 -16.65 14.89 12.80
C GLU A 172 -15.79 13.62 12.81
N ILE A 173 -14.86 13.51 11.86
CA ILE A 173 -13.95 12.37 11.72
C ILE A 173 -12.82 12.45 12.74
N ILE A 174 -12.22 13.63 12.91
CA ILE A 174 -11.14 13.81 13.88
C ILE A 174 -11.64 13.56 15.31
N ASN A 175 -10.81 12.88 16.12
CA ASN A 175 -11.10 12.41 17.47
C ASN A 175 -12.24 11.39 17.61
N SER A 176 -12.89 11.00 16.52
CA SER A 176 -13.88 9.93 16.52
C SER A 176 -13.23 8.56 16.70
N ASN A 177 -14.01 7.60 17.21
CA ASN A 177 -13.54 6.21 17.32
C ASN A 177 -13.57 5.53 15.94
N ILE A 178 -12.43 4.99 15.51
CA ILE A 178 -12.29 4.34 14.19
C ILE A 178 -13.28 3.20 13.98
N TYR A 179 -13.66 2.45 15.02
CA TYR A 179 -14.57 1.31 14.91
C TYR A 179 -16.00 1.71 14.55
N LYS A 180 -16.38 3.00 14.69
CA LYS A 180 -17.70 3.51 14.26
C LYS A 180 -17.95 3.27 12.76
N TYR A 181 -16.89 3.26 11.94
CA TYR A 181 -16.96 3.19 10.49
C TYR A 181 -16.94 1.76 9.92
N PHE A 182 -17.00 0.75 10.79
CA PHE A 182 -16.92 -0.66 10.40
C PHE A 182 -18.03 -1.45 11.08
N ASP A 183 -18.47 -2.54 10.45
CA ASP A 183 -19.42 -3.46 11.07
C ASP A 183 -18.84 -4.11 12.35
N GLU A 184 -19.71 -4.67 13.20
CA GLU A 184 -19.32 -5.22 14.50
C GLU A 184 -18.32 -6.38 14.39
N ARG A 185 -18.46 -7.21 13.35
CA ARG A 185 -17.58 -8.37 13.12
C ARG A 185 -16.17 -7.90 12.78
N TYR A 186 -16.06 -6.89 11.91
CA TYR A 186 -14.81 -6.34 11.44
C TYR A 186 -14.13 -5.49 12.51
N SER A 187 -14.91 -4.78 13.31
CA SER A 187 -14.41 -4.01 14.47
C SER A 187 -13.65 -4.89 15.46
N LYS A 188 -14.17 -6.08 15.79
CA LYS A 188 -13.47 -7.05 16.67
C LYS A 188 -12.14 -7.53 16.06
N ILE A 189 -12.12 -7.79 14.75
CA ILE A 189 -10.92 -8.22 14.02
C ILE A 189 -9.87 -7.10 13.98
N LEU A 190 -10.29 -5.88 13.63
CA LEU A 190 -9.41 -4.70 13.60
C LEU A 190 -8.83 -4.42 14.98
N HIS A 191 -9.63 -4.52 16.05
CA HIS A 191 -9.15 -4.32 17.41
C HIS A 191 -8.03 -5.29 17.78
N LYS A 192 -8.22 -6.60 17.53
CA LYS A 192 -7.17 -7.62 17.74
C LYS A 192 -5.91 -7.30 16.94
N LYS A 193 -6.06 -6.88 15.69
CA LYS A 193 -4.95 -6.55 14.79
C LYS A 193 -4.20 -5.30 15.22
N PHE A 194 -4.90 -4.21 15.54
CA PHE A 194 -4.29 -2.96 16.01
C PHE A 194 -3.47 -3.20 17.28
N ARG A 195 -4.03 -3.96 18.22
CA ARG A 195 -3.30 -4.40 19.42
C ARG A 195 -2.03 -5.16 19.05
N ASN A 196 -2.11 -6.10 18.09
CA ASN A 196 -0.94 -6.85 17.63
C ASN A 196 0.12 -5.95 16.97
N ILE A 197 -0.29 -5.03 16.09
CA ILE A 197 0.60 -4.10 15.39
C ILE A 197 1.36 -3.22 16.39
N ILE A 198 0.67 -2.69 17.40
CA ILE A 198 1.28 -1.85 18.44
C ILE A 198 2.24 -2.68 19.30
N LEU A 199 1.84 -3.86 19.76
CA LEU A 199 2.66 -4.72 20.62
C LEU A 199 3.91 -5.24 19.91
N SER A 200 3.76 -5.70 18.66
CA SER A 200 4.87 -6.28 17.89
C SER A 200 5.62 -5.26 17.05
N LYS A 201 5.26 -3.97 17.11
CA LYS A 201 5.79 -2.87 16.27
C LYS A 201 5.86 -3.24 14.78
N LYS A 202 4.81 -3.90 14.28
CA LYS A 202 4.84 -4.51 12.94
C LYS A 202 4.86 -3.43 11.86
N LEU A 203 5.80 -3.54 10.93
CA LEU A 203 6.05 -2.53 9.91
C LEU A 203 4.99 -2.50 8.79
N LYS A 204 4.26 -3.60 8.57
CA LYS A 204 3.19 -3.66 7.55
C LYS A 204 2.26 -4.86 7.73
N GLU A 205 0.96 -4.61 7.71
CA GLU A 205 -0.08 -5.62 7.41
C GLU A 205 -1.04 -5.09 6.34
N LYS A 206 -1.54 -5.99 5.49
CA LYS A 206 -2.39 -5.68 4.34
C LYS A 206 -3.61 -6.59 4.33
N TYR A 207 -4.79 -6.04 4.09
CA TYR A 207 -6.06 -6.76 4.08
C TYR A 207 -6.95 -6.24 2.95
N ASP A 208 -7.64 -7.14 2.26
CA ASP A 208 -8.70 -6.79 1.32
C ASP A 208 -10.05 -7.06 2.00
N CYS A 209 -10.96 -6.09 1.98
CA CYS A 209 -12.27 -6.21 2.61
C CYS A 209 -13.34 -5.41 1.86
N GLU A 210 -14.60 -5.75 2.09
CA GLU A 210 -15.73 -4.91 1.68
C GLU A 210 -16.17 -4.08 2.88
N LEU A 211 -16.23 -2.77 2.69
CA LEU A 211 -16.78 -1.86 3.68
C LEU A 211 -18.16 -1.41 3.24
N ASN A 212 -19.10 -1.49 4.19
CA ASN A 212 -20.41 -0.86 4.07
C ASN A 212 -20.28 0.53 4.68
N PHE A 213 -20.28 1.56 3.85
CA PHE A 213 -20.36 2.94 4.32
C PHE A 213 -21.82 3.34 4.56
N ASP A 214 -22.06 4.37 5.38
CA ASP A 214 -23.38 4.77 5.91
C ASP A 214 -24.48 4.97 4.82
N ASN A 215 -24.10 5.21 3.56
CA ASN A 215 -25.01 5.28 2.41
C ASN A 215 -25.42 3.91 1.82
N ASN A 216 -25.27 2.79 2.55
CA ASN A 216 -25.46 1.41 2.05
C ASN A 216 -24.57 1.04 0.84
N LYS A 217 -23.53 1.82 0.56
CA LYS A 217 -22.62 1.59 -0.57
C LYS A 217 -21.53 0.60 -0.17
N LYS A 218 -21.67 -0.65 -0.61
CA LYS A 218 -20.60 -1.65 -0.49
C LYS A 218 -19.44 -1.27 -1.38
N THR A 219 -18.29 -0.98 -0.79
CA THR A 219 -17.08 -0.64 -1.53
C THR A 219 -15.99 -1.64 -1.17
N SER A 220 -15.39 -2.25 -2.21
CA SER A 220 -14.22 -3.10 -2.00
C SER A 220 -13.00 -2.22 -1.80
N VAL A 221 -12.34 -2.39 -0.67
CA VAL A 221 -11.16 -1.62 -0.29
C VAL A 221 -10.01 -2.53 0.13
N GLN A 222 -8.82 -1.97 0.05
CA GLN A 222 -7.60 -2.55 0.54
C GLN A 222 -7.07 -1.68 1.68
N LEU A 223 -7.02 -2.27 2.87
CA LEU A 223 -6.52 -1.66 4.10
C LEU A 223 -5.06 -2.02 4.28
N THR A 224 -4.19 -1.03 4.43
CA THR A 224 -2.82 -1.25 4.91
C THR A 224 -2.63 -0.54 6.24
N CYS A 225 -2.20 -1.27 7.25
CA CYS A 225 -1.95 -0.73 8.59
C CYS A 225 -0.46 -0.88 8.92
N ARG A 226 0.16 0.19 9.45
CA ARG A 226 1.58 0.19 9.82
C ARG A 226 1.78 0.88 11.16
N TYR A 227 2.67 0.35 11.97
CA TYR A 227 3.13 1.02 13.18
C TYR A 227 3.93 2.27 12.83
N MET A 228 3.69 3.36 13.56
CA MET A 228 4.53 4.56 13.55
C MET A 228 4.51 5.25 14.91
N MET A 229 5.42 6.21 15.09
CA MET A 229 5.35 7.17 16.19
C MET A 229 4.72 8.46 15.69
N TYR A 230 3.74 8.99 16.44
CA TYR A 230 3.10 10.26 16.15
C TYR A 230 3.02 11.07 17.45
N GLU A 231 3.64 12.26 17.46
CA GLU A 231 3.73 13.14 18.64
C GLU A 231 4.16 12.43 19.94
N GLY A 232 5.11 11.50 19.83
CA GLY A 232 5.62 10.72 20.98
C GLY A 232 4.72 9.57 21.43
N LYS A 233 3.56 9.36 20.80
CA LYS A 233 2.64 8.25 21.06
C LYS A 233 2.79 7.14 20.00
N SER A 234 2.47 5.91 20.39
CA SER A 234 2.36 4.81 19.45
C SER A 234 1.10 4.97 18.63
N ALA A 235 1.24 4.96 17.30
CA ALA A 235 0.16 5.20 16.38
C ALA A 235 0.13 4.16 15.26
N ILE A 236 -1.00 4.09 14.57
CA ILE A 236 -1.19 3.27 13.38
C ILE A 236 -1.46 4.20 12.20
N LEU A 237 -0.60 4.14 11.18
CA LEU A 237 -0.92 4.69 9.87
C LEU A 237 -1.80 3.69 9.13
N MET A 238 -3.05 4.07 8.90
CA MET A 238 -4.00 3.30 8.12
C MET A 238 -4.16 3.96 6.75
N THR A 239 -3.99 3.17 5.70
CA THR A 239 -4.28 3.58 4.33
C THR A 239 -5.44 2.75 3.80
N VAL A 240 -6.42 3.40 3.18
CA VAL A 240 -7.60 2.76 2.59
C VAL A 240 -7.62 3.06 1.10
N ARG A 241 -7.34 2.05 0.30
CA ARG A 241 -7.35 2.14 -1.16
C ARG A 241 -8.64 1.55 -1.70
N ASN A 242 -9.36 2.29 -2.54
CA ASN A 242 -10.51 1.75 -3.25
C ASN A 242 -10.02 0.79 -4.34
N THR A 243 -10.47 -0.47 -4.29
CA THR A 243 -10.11 -1.51 -5.28
C THR A 243 -11.33 -1.97 -6.08
N SER A 244 -12.43 -1.22 -6.05
CA SER A 244 -13.69 -1.60 -6.69
C SER A 244 -13.55 -1.73 -8.21
N GLU A 245 -12.81 -0.82 -8.85
CA GLU A 245 -12.57 -0.88 -10.30
C GLU A 245 -11.67 -2.06 -10.67
N SER A 246 -10.53 -2.23 -10.00
CA SER A 246 -9.65 -3.39 -10.21
C SER A 246 -10.36 -4.72 -9.96
N ARG A 247 -11.27 -4.80 -8.97
CA ARG A 247 -12.11 -5.98 -8.76
C ARG A 247 -13.10 -6.21 -9.90
N LYS A 248 -13.73 -5.16 -10.44
CA LYS A 248 -14.62 -5.30 -11.60
C LYS A 248 -13.87 -5.85 -12.82
N ASP A 249 -12.67 -5.37 -13.07
CA ASP A 249 -11.86 -5.88 -14.19
C ASP A 249 -11.38 -7.32 -13.95
N LEU A 250 -11.02 -7.67 -12.71
CA LEU A 250 -10.75 -9.06 -12.33
C LEU A 250 -11.96 -9.97 -12.55
N ILE A 251 -13.16 -9.54 -12.17
CA ILE A 251 -14.40 -10.32 -12.39
C ILE A 251 -14.68 -10.46 -13.89
N ARG A 252 -14.45 -9.41 -14.69
CA ARG A 252 -14.58 -9.50 -16.16
C ARG A 252 -13.59 -10.51 -16.75
N ALA A 253 -12.33 -10.47 -16.32
CA ALA A 253 -11.32 -11.43 -16.76
C ALA A 253 -11.67 -12.87 -16.34
N ALA A 254 -12.15 -13.07 -15.11
CA ALA A 254 -12.65 -14.36 -14.63
C ALA A 254 -13.82 -14.87 -15.47
N ASN A 255 -14.79 -14.01 -15.79
CA ASN A 255 -15.92 -14.37 -16.64
C ASN A 255 -15.47 -14.68 -18.07
N PHE A 256 -14.48 -13.96 -18.60
CA PHE A 256 -13.89 -14.27 -19.90
C PHE A 256 -13.24 -15.66 -19.90
N GLN A 257 -12.41 -15.96 -18.90
CA GLN A 257 -11.79 -17.28 -18.73
C GLN A 257 -12.85 -18.39 -18.61
N ARG A 258 -13.85 -18.22 -17.73
CA ARG A 258 -14.94 -19.19 -17.55
C ARG A 258 -15.77 -19.40 -18.81
N ASN A 259 -15.99 -18.36 -19.61
CA ASN A 259 -16.68 -18.48 -20.89
C ASN A 259 -15.79 -19.08 -21.99
N SER A 260 -14.45 -18.97 -21.86
CA SER A 260 -13.50 -19.65 -22.73
C SER A 260 -13.42 -21.16 -22.43
N LEU A 261 -13.64 -21.56 -21.17
CA LEU A 261 -13.74 -22.98 -20.82
C LEU A 261 -14.87 -23.64 -21.62
N GLN A 262 -14.57 -24.81 -22.19
CA GLN A 262 -15.55 -25.59 -22.94
C GLN A 262 -16.71 -25.97 -22.01
N ARG A 263 -17.91 -25.47 -22.32
CA ARG A 263 -19.17 -25.95 -21.74
C ARG A 263 -19.48 -27.32 -22.35
N ASP A 264 -19.26 -28.37 -21.57
CA ASP A 264 -19.60 -29.77 -21.82
C ASP A 264 -19.25 -30.33 -23.22
N PHE A 265 -18.07 -30.95 -23.30
CA PHE A 265 -17.62 -31.68 -24.47
C PHE A 265 -18.26 -33.07 -24.56
N GLN A 266 -19.44 -33.21 -25.17
CA GLN A 266 -20.01 -34.55 -25.39
C GLN A 266 -19.20 -35.32 -26.44
N GLY A 267 -18.56 -36.42 -26.05
CA GLY A 267 -17.85 -37.37 -26.92
C GLY A 267 -18.76 -38.13 -27.91
N GLY A 268 -20.00 -37.69 -28.09
CA GLY A 268 -21.01 -38.34 -28.90
C GLY A 268 -21.30 -39.75 -28.40
N LYS A 269 -21.15 -40.73 -29.28
CA LYS A 269 -21.37 -42.16 -28.97
C LYS A 269 -20.17 -42.84 -28.29
N PHE A 270 -19.04 -42.16 -28.14
CA PHE A 270 -17.77 -42.79 -27.77
C PHE A 270 -17.46 -42.69 -26.28
N PHE A 271 -17.85 -41.58 -25.64
CA PHE A 271 -17.70 -41.40 -24.21
C PHE A 271 -18.65 -40.33 -23.67
N GLU A 272 -18.96 -40.45 -22.38
CA GLU A 272 -19.54 -39.39 -21.56
C GLU A 272 -18.43 -38.73 -20.74
N ASN A 273 -18.56 -37.44 -20.45
CA ASN A 273 -17.63 -36.73 -19.60
C ASN A 273 -18.36 -35.82 -18.60
N VAL A 274 -17.66 -35.50 -17.52
CA VAL A 274 -18.05 -34.49 -16.53
C VAL A 274 -16.84 -33.63 -16.20
N CYS A 275 -17.09 -32.37 -15.88
CA CYS A 275 -16.03 -31.47 -15.44
C CYS A 275 -16.39 -30.82 -14.10
N VAL A 276 -15.43 -30.81 -13.18
CA VAL A 276 -15.46 -29.96 -11.98
C VAL A 276 -14.47 -28.84 -12.20
N TYR A 277 -14.87 -27.61 -11.91
CA TYR A 277 -14.00 -26.42 -12.02
C TYR A 277 -14.40 -25.41 -10.96
N VAL A 278 -13.65 -25.39 -9.85
CA VAL A 278 -13.92 -24.51 -8.71
C VAL A 278 -12.67 -23.71 -8.37
N PRO A 279 -12.64 -22.41 -8.73
CA PRO A 279 -11.53 -21.53 -8.36
C PRO A 279 -11.42 -21.27 -6.85
N ALA A 280 -10.21 -21.26 -6.31
CA ALA A 280 -9.90 -20.80 -4.95
C ALA A 280 -9.93 -19.27 -4.81
N TYR A 281 -9.73 -18.55 -5.90
CA TYR A 281 -9.76 -17.09 -5.98
C TYR A 281 -10.69 -16.61 -7.10
N THR A 282 -10.69 -15.30 -7.41
CA THR A 282 -11.53 -14.74 -8.48
C THR A 282 -11.20 -15.33 -9.85
N ILE A 283 -9.92 -15.57 -10.12
CA ILE A 283 -9.38 -16.17 -11.36
C ILE A 283 -8.60 -17.41 -10.95
N SER A 284 -8.85 -18.53 -11.64
CA SER A 284 -8.15 -19.80 -11.36
C SER A 284 -6.92 -19.95 -12.27
N GLY A 285 -5.89 -20.58 -11.72
CA GLY A 285 -4.68 -21.06 -12.39
C GLY A 285 -4.89 -22.37 -13.16
N ASP A 286 -6.02 -23.04 -12.95
CA ASP A 286 -6.39 -24.23 -13.70
C ASP A 286 -7.05 -23.88 -15.04
N PHE A 287 -6.77 -24.71 -16.03
CA PHE A 287 -7.42 -24.70 -17.33
C PHE A 287 -7.49 -26.10 -17.92
N TYR A 288 -8.58 -26.40 -18.62
CA TYR A 288 -8.68 -27.63 -19.39
C TYR A 288 -9.36 -27.43 -20.74
N ARG A 289 -9.02 -28.31 -21.69
CA ARG A 289 -9.69 -28.36 -23.00
C ARG A 289 -9.62 -29.76 -23.60
N ILE A 290 -10.67 -30.16 -24.32
CA ILE A 290 -10.72 -31.39 -25.13
C ILE A 290 -11.10 -31.03 -26.56
N ASN A 291 -10.23 -31.34 -27.51
CA ASN A 291 -10.44 -31.11 -28.93
C ASN A 291 -10.86 -32.41 -29.63
N LYS A 292 -11.96 -32.36 -30.39
CA LYS A 292 -12.29 -33.39 -31.38
C LYS A 292 -11.41 -33.18 -32.61
N ILE A 293 -10.46 -34.07 -32.84
CA ILE A 293 -9.58 -34.00 -34.03
C ILE A 293 -10.30 -34.57 -35.25
N ASN A 294 -10.96 -35.70 -35.06
CA ASN A 294 -11.86 -36.32 -36.04
C ASN A 294 -12.92 -37.15 -35.30
N ASP A 295 -13.68 -37.99 -35.99
CA ASP A 295 -14.75 -38.78 -35.38
C ASP A 295 -14.29 -39.75 -34.29
N GLU A 296 -13.06 -40.27 -34.34
CA GLU A 296 -12.56 -41.31 -33.43
C GLU A 296 -11.31 -40.89 -32.64
N LEU A 297 -10.85 -39.65 -32.79
CA LEU A 297 -9.65 -39.14 -32.11
C LEU A 297 -9.94 -37.84 -31.37
N PHE A 298 -9.63 -37.86 -30.09
CA PHE A 298 -9.78 -36.74 -29.17
C PHE A 298 -8.45 -36.46 -28.49
N ILE A 299 -8.12 -35.18 -28.32
CA ILE A 299 -6.90 -34.75 -27.61
C ILE A 299 -7.30 -33.75 -26.56
N GLY A 300 -6.88 -33.97 -25.32
CA GLY A 300 -7.15 -33.07 -24.23
C GLY A 300 -5.89 -32.63 -23.48
N ILE A 301 -6.05 -31.57 -22.73
CA ILE A 301 -5.03 -31.01 -21.86
C ILE A 301 -5.68 -30.53 -20.56
N LEU A 302 -4.99 -30.74 -19.45
CA LEU A 302 -5.24 -30.11 -18.16
C LEU A 302 -3.96 -29.36 -17.78
N ILE A 303 -4.10 -28.12 -17.36
CA ILE A 303 -3.02 -27.18 -17.08
C ILE A 303 -3.30 -26.58 -15.72
N ASP A 304 -2.26 -26.44 -14.91
CA ASP A 304 -2.22 -25.65 -13.69
C ASP A 304 -0.99 -24.73 -13.76
N VAL A 305 -1.24 -23.43 -13.77
CA VAL A 305 -0.20 -22.39 -13.76
C VAL A 305 0.04 -21.87 -12.35
N LYS A 306 1.32 -21.82 -11.96
CA LYS A 306 1.74 -21.14 -10.74
C LYS A 306 1.35 -19.65 -10.82
N GLY A 307 0.77 -19.14 -9.74
CA GLY A 307 0.36 -17.74 -9.63
C GLY A 307 -1.14 -17.59 -9.37
N LYS A 308 -1.59 -16.36 -9.10
CA LYS A 308 -2.99 -16.04 -8.79
C LYS A 308 -3.40 -14.74 -9.46
N GLY A 309 -4.65 -14.63 -9.90
CA GLY A 309 -5.17 -13.41 -10.50
C GLY A 309 -4.79 -13.25 -11.98
N ILE A 310 -4.45 -12.02 -12.40
CA ILE A 310 -4.33 -11.67 -13.83
C ILE A 310 -3.17 -12.40 -14.53
N SER A 311 -2.02 -12.58 -13.87
CA SER A 311 -0.87 -13.29 -14.46
C SER A 311 -1.28 -14.71 -14.88
N ALA A 312 -1.96 -15.44 -13.99
CA ALA A 312 -2.46 -16.79 -14.26
C ALA A 312 -3.41 -16.83 -15.48
N ALA A 313 -4.38 -15.91 -15.56
CA ALA A 313 -5.29 -15.83 -16.71
C ALA A 313 -4.58 -15.58 -18.04
N LEU A 314 -3.57 -14.71 -18.05
CA LEU A 314 -2.78 -14.42 -19.26
C LEU A 314 -1.97 -15.65 -19.71
N ASN A 315 -1.34 -16.34 -18.75
CA ASN A 315 -0.58 -17.56 -19.01
C ASN A 315 -1.48 -18.66 -19.56
N ILE A 316 -2.66 -18.85 -18.97
CA ILE A 316 -3.68 -19.80 -19.46
C ILE A 316 -4.11 -19.46 -20.88
N SER A 317 -4.40 -18.19 -21.19
CA SER A 317 -4.82 -17.77 -22.53
C SER A 317 -3.73 -18.01 -23.57
N ALA A 318 -2.46 -17.77 -23.22
CA ALA A 318 -1.32 -18.05 -24.09
C ALA A 318 -1.16 -19.56 -24.33
N LEU A 319 -1.25 -20.37 -23.27
CA LEU A 319 -1.15 -21.83 -23.36
C LEU A 319 -2.30 -22.45 -24.14
N GLU A 320 -3.52 -21.94 -23.96
CA GLU A 320 -4.70 -22.33 -24.73
C GLU A 320 -4.47 -22.12 -26.22
N LEU A 321 -3.98 -20.95 -26.63
CA LEU A 321 -3.66 -20.65 -28.03
C LEU A 321 -2.54 -21.54 -28.57
N MET A 322 -1.46 -21.74 -27.81
CA MET A 322 -0.34 -22.60 -28.23
C MET A 322 -0.78 -24.06 -28.37
N PHE A 323 -1.61 -24.55 -27.45
CA PHE A 323 -2.16 -25.91 -27.51
C PHE A 323 -3.07 -26.06 -28.73
N MET A 324 -3.98 -25.11 -28.98
CA MET A 324 -4.83 -25.14 -30.15
C MET A 324 -4.00 -25.17 -31.45
N GLU A 325 -3.01 -24.28 -31.57
CA GLU A 325 -2.08 -24.24 -32.71
C GLU A 325 -1.40 -25.61 -32.92
N GLU A 326 -0.88 -26.21 -31.86
CA GLU A 326 -0.17 -27.49 -31.94
C GLU A 326 -1.07 -28.64 -32.39
N THR A 327 -2.31 -28.67 -31.89
CA THR A 327 -3.30 -29.71 -32.23
C THR A 327 -3.82 -29.63 -33.67
N PHE A 328 -3.48 -28.59 -34.45
CA PHE A 328 -3.79 -28.55 -35.89
C PHE A 328 -2.89 -29.47 -36.72
N THR A 329 -1.67 -29.77 -36.24
CA THR A 329 -0.66 -30.49 -37.04
C THR A 329 -0.06 -31.70 -36.33
N GLU A 330 -0.17 -31.79 -35.01
CA GLU A 330 0.36 -32.89 -34.21
C GLU A 330 -0.74 -33.52 -33.37
N TYR A 331 -0.75 -34.85 -33.31
CA TYR A 331 -1.81 -35.63 -32.67
C TYR A 331 -1.30 -36.59 -31.59
N GLU A 332 0.01 -36.74 -31.45
CA GLU A 332 0.64 -37.56 -30.43
C GLU A 332 0.94 -36.69 -29.19
N PRO A 333 0.36 -36.98 -28.01
CA PRO A 333 0.50 -36.13 -26.81
C PRO A 333 1.96 -35.84 -26.44
N ILE A 334 2.86 -36.81 -26.63
CA ILE A 334 4.28 -36.64 -26.34
C ILE A 334 4.95 -35.57 -27.19
N ASN A 335 4.57 -35.45 -28.46
CA ASN A 335 5.13 -34.45 -29.34
C ASN A 335 4.53 -33.07 -29.04
N ILE A 336 3.22 -33.01 -28.75
CA ILE A 336 2.53 -31.79 -28.31
C ILE A 336 3.24 -31.21 -27.08
N VAL A 337 3.44 -32.02 -26.03
CA VAL A 337 4.10 -31.58 -24.79
C VAL A 337 5.54 -31.13 -25.07
N LYS A 338 6.32 -31.86 -25.88
CA LYS A 338 7.69 -31.45 -26.26
C LYS A 338 7.73 -30.14 -27.03
N ASN A 339 6.77 -29.89 -27.91
CA ASN A 339 6.70 -28.67 -28.70
C ASN A 339 6.26 -27.48 -27.83
N LEU A 340 5.27 -27.67 -26.96
CA LEU A 340 4.90 -26.69 -25.93
C LEU A 340 6.07 -26.37 -25.00
N ASN A 341 6.82 -27.38 -24.53
CA ASN A 341 7.99 -27.19 -23.67
C ASN A 341 9.04 -26.26 -24.31
N ARG A 342 9.36 -26.51 -25.59
CA ARG A 342 10.30 -25.68 -26.35
C ARG A 342 9.82 -24.23 -26.52
N LYS A 343 8.51 -24.03 -26.73
CA LYS A 343 7.90 -22.69 -26.81
C LYS A 343 7.98 -21.99 -25.44
N ILE A 344 7.53 -22.64 -24.37
CA ILE A 344 7.43 -22.06 -23.03
C ILE A 344 8.81 -21.76 -22.43
N ALA A 345 9.75 -22.70 -22.50
CA ALA A 345 11.10 -22.54 -21.94
C ALA A 345 11.86 -21.31 -22.50
N LYS A 346 11.45 -20.80 -23.67
CA LYS A 346 12.05 -19.61 -24.29
C LYS A 346 11.41 -18.30 -23.85
N TYR A 347 10.14 -18.30 -23.48
CA TYR A 347 9.34 -17.07 -23.31
C TYR A 347 8.73 -16.90 -21.92
N TYR A 348 8.77 -17.90 -21.04
CA TYR A 348 8.05 -17.91 -19.78
C TYR A 348 8.95 -17.53 -18.59
N GLU A 349 8.70 -16.36 -17.99
CA GLU A 349 9.50 -15.84 -16.86
C GLU A 349 9.19 -16.55 -15.52
N GLU A 350 8.02 -17.19 -15.35
CA GLU A 350 7.61 -17.83 -14.09
C GLU A 350 8.12 -19.30 -13.93
N ASN A 351 9.14 -19.67 -14.70
CA ASN A 351 9.97 -20.90 -14.65
C ASN A 351 9.31 -22.23 -15.01
N TYR A 352 8.07 -22.53 -14.60
CA TYR A 352 7.46 -23.84 -14.92
C TYR A 352 5.93 -23.90 -14.74
N ILE A 353 5.27 -24.83 -15.45
CA ILE A 353 3.81 -25.05 -15.45
C ILE A 353 3.52 -26.54 -15.27
N ALA A 354 2.48 -26.88 -14.51
CA ALA A 354 2.01 -28.24 -14.39
C ALA A 354 1.00 -28.55 -15.50
N VAL A 355 1.22 -29.62 -16.26
CA VAL A 355 0.37 -30.03 -17.38
C VAL A 355 0.20 -31.54 -17.38
N CYS A 356 -0.96 -32.03 -17.82
CA CYS A 356 -1.07 -33.34 -18.44
C CYS A 356 -1.75 -33.20 -19.80
N CYS A 357 -1.23 -33.89 -20.82
CA CYS A 357 -1.81 -33.93 -22.16
C CYS A 357 -2.12 -35.38 -22.51
N PHE A 358 -3.29 -35.62 -23.10
CA PHE A 358 -3.76 -36.96 -23.39
C PHE A 358 -4.46 -37.05 -24.73
N SER A 359 -4.53 -38.26 -25.28
CA SER A 359 -5.33 -38.59 -26.45
C SER A 359 -6.17 -39.83 -26.22
N ILE A 360 -7.38 -39.85 -26.75
CA ILE A 360 -8.24 -41.04 -26.81
C ILE A 360 -8.48 -41.37 -28.28
N ASN A 361 -8.00 -42.53 -28.72
CA ASN A 361 -8.17 -43.04 -30.08
C ASN A 361 -9.08 -44.28 -30.07
N PHE A 362 -10.30 -44.12 -30.54
CA PHE A 362 -11.31 -45.17 -30.56
C PHE A 362 -11.08 -46.22 -31.64
N SER A 363 -10.45 -45.85 -32.78
CA SER A 363 -10.06 -46.80 -33.83
C SER A 363 -9.04 -47.81 -33.29
N LYS A 364 -8.11 -47.35 -32.44
CA LYS A 364 -7.05 -48.15 -31.82
C LYS A 364 -7.42 -48.67 -30.43
N LYS A 365 -8.57 -48.25 -29.88
CA LYS A 365 -8.99 -48.51 -28.48
C LYS A 365 -7.88 -48.17 -27.47
N GLU A 366 -7.26 -47.02 -27.67
CA GLU A 366 -6.06 -46.61 -26.95
C GLU A 366 -6.23 -45.25 -26.29
N PHE A 367 -5.86 -45.17 -25.02
CA PHE A 367 -5.64 -43.93 -24.28
C PHE A 367 -4.14 -43.72 -24.12
N LYS A 368 -3.66 -42.52 -24.43
CA LYS A 368 -2.28 -42.09 -24.19
C LYS A 368 -2.28 -40.85 -23.31
N ILE A 369 -1.34 -40.75 -22.39
CA ILE A 369 -1.16 -39.58 -21.53
C ILE A 369 0.31 -39.31 -21.28
N VAL A 370 0.65 -38.02 -21.23
CA VAL A 370 1.96 -37.49 -20.87
C VAL A 370 1.75 -36.51 -19.73
N GLY A 371 2.38 -36.78 -18.60
CA GLY A 371 2.42 -35.85 -17.47
C GLY A 371 3.64 -34.94 -17.55
N ALA A 372 3.46 -33.71 -17.11
CA ALA A 372 4.47 -32.67 -17.02
C ALA A 372 4.19 -31.80 -15.78
N GLY A 373 4.28 -32.39 -14.60
CA GLY A 373 3.90 -31.76 -13.32
C GLY A 373 2.56 -32.26 -12.79
N ILE A 374 1.54 -32.38 -13.66
CA ILE A 374 0.33 -33.15 -13.37
C ILE A 374 0.60 -34.60 -13.78
N ASN A 375 1.12 -35.38 -12.84
CA ASN A 375 1.68 -36.70 -13.12
C ASN A 375 0.78 -37.85 -12.66
N GLN A 376 -0.40 -37.56 -12.12
CA GLN A 376 -1.27 -38.53 -11.47
C GLN A 376 -2.68 -38.49 -12.09
N PHE A 377 -3.29 -39.66 -12.23
CA PHE A 377 -4.67 -39.80 -12.66
C PHE A 377 -5.28 -41.09 -12.10
N MET A 378 -6.61 -41.16 -12.05
CA MET A 378 -7.31 -42.40 -11.71
C MET A 378 -7.79 -43.10 -12.97
N PHE A 379 -7.57 -44.42 -13.02
CA PHE A 379 -8.13 -45.28 -14.06
C PHE A 379 -8.96 -46.38 -13.40
N GLN A 380 -10.18 -46.56 -13.88
CA GLN A 380 -11.07 -47.61 -13.41
C GLN A 380 -11.48 -48.48 -14.59
N LYS A 381 -11.07 -49.76 -14.54
CA LYS A 381 -11.58 -50.75 -15.48
C LYS A 381 -13.04 -51.09 -15.11
N GLN A 382 -13.90 -51.32 -16.10
CA GLN A 382 -15.31 -51.65 -15.85
C GLN A 382 -15.46 -52.78 -14.80
N GLY A 383 -16.25 -52.51 -13.75
CA GLY A 383 -16.52 -53.46 -12.67
C GLY A 383 -15.34 -53.74 -11.73
N LYS A 384 -14.24 -52.99 -11.83
CA LYS A 384 -13.07 -53.09 -10.94
C LYS A 384 -12.88 -51.82 -10.11
N LYS A 385 -11.98 -51.93 -9.12
CA LYS A 385 -11.57 -50.79 -8.30
C LYS A 385 -10.85 -49.74 -9.14
N ALA A 386 -11.05 -48.48 -8.79
CA ALA A 386 -10.28 -47.38 -9.36
C ALA A 386 -8.83 -47.44 -8.86
N GLU A 387 -7.87 -47.39 -9.78
CA GLU A 387 -6.44 -47.45 -9.52
C GLU A 387 -5.78 -46.13 -9.87
N LYS A 388 -4.94 -45.63 -8.97
CA LYS A 388 -4.07 -44.48 -9.25
C LYS A 388 -2.97 -44.91 -10.22
N LYS A 389 -2.76 -44.14 -11.28
CA LYS A 389 -1.73 -44.35 -12.30
C LYS A 389 -0.84 -43.11 -12.39
N LEU A 390 0.45 -43.36 -12.62
CA LEU A 390 1.46 -42.31 -12.83
C LEU A 390 1.81 -42.18 -14.31
N ALA A 391 1.86 -40.96 -14.81
CA ALA A 391 2.47 -40.57 -16.08
C ALA A 391 3.57 -39.56 -15.76
N GLU A 392 4.81 -40.01 -15.64
CA GLU A 392 5.90 -39.20 -15.09
C GLU A 392 6.47 -38.24 -16.13
N GLY A 393 6.69 -37.00 -15.71
CA GLY A 393 7.48 -36.02 -16.44
C GLY A 393 7.80 -34.80 -15.59
N PRO A 394 8.89 -34.07 -15.94
CA PRO A 394 9.23 -32.81 -15.29
C PRO A 394 8.18 -31.75 -15.61
N PHE A 395 8.14 -30.67 -14.83
CA PHE A 395 7.25 -29.55 -15.15
C PHE A 395 7.56 -28.96 -16.54
N LEU A 396 6.51 -28.51 -17.21
CA LEU A 396 6.60 -27.88 -18.51
C LEU A 396 7.34 -26.54 -18.42
N GLY A 397 8.30 -26.29 -19.30
CA GLY A 397 9.09 -25.06 -19.35
C GLY A 397 10.30 -25.02 -18.40
N MET A 398 10.45 -25.99 -17.50
CA MET A 398 11.52 -26.00 -16.49
C MET A 398 12.91 -26.07 -17.12
N PHE A 399 13.08 -26.90 -18.15
CA PHE A 399 14.30 -27.01 -18.95
C PHE A 399 13.94 -27.19 -20.42
N SER A 400 14.70 -26.58 -21.34
CA SER A 400 14.43 -26.66 -22.78
C SER A 400 14.60 -28.07 -23.34
N ASP A 401 15.46 -28.88 -22.71
CA ASP A 401 15.85 -30.24 -23.06
C ASP A 401 15.17 -31.30 -22.18
N SER A 402 14.11 -30.93 -21.44
CA SER A 402 13.30 -31.87 -20.64
C SER A 402 12.86 -33.09 -21.45
N GLU A 403 13.14 -34.27 -20.91
CA GLU A 403 12.62 -35.54 -21.42
C GLU A 403 11.28 -35.88 -20.75
N PHE A 404 10.29 -36.18 -21.56
CA PHE A 404 8.94 -36.57 -21.12
C PHE A 404 8.68 -38.03 -21.45
N SER A 405 7.83 -38.69 -20.65
CA SER A 405 7.41 -40.07 -20.89
C SER A 405 5.93 -40.17 -21.24
N GLU A 406 5.57 -41.14 -22.06
CA GLU A 406 4.18 -41.39 -22.47
C GLU A 406 3.69 -42.72 -21.90
N LYS A 407 2.51 -42.70 -21.29
CA LYS A 407 1.83 -43.89 -20.82
C LYS A 407 0.69 -44.25 -21.75
N LYS A 408 0.61 -45.54 -22.10
CA LYS A 408 -0.41 -46.10 -22.99
C LYS A 408 -1.28 -47.10 -22.24
N ILE A 409 -2.60 -47.00 -22.40
CA ILE A 409 -3.59 -47.87 -21.78
C ILE A 409 -4.59 -48.29 -22.85
N GLN A 410 -4.89 -49.60 -22.89
CA GLN A 410 -5.97 -50.13 -23.71
C GLN A 410 -7.31 -49.87 -23.03
N ILE A 411 -8.27 -49.31 -23.75
CA ILE A 411 -9.58 -48.91 -23.22
C ILE A 411 -10.70 -49.77 -23.79
N GLN A 412 -11.74 -49.98 -22.97
CA GLN A 412 -12.94 -50.74 -23.30
C GLN A 412 -14.19 -49.97 -22.84
N SER A 413 -15.34 -50.30 -23.43
CA SER A 413 -16.64 -49.76 -22.99
C SER A 413 -16.84 -49.99 -21.48
N GLY A 414 -17.25 -48.96 -20.77
CA GLY A 414 -17.42 -48.93 -19.32
C GLY A 414 -16.15 -48.59 -18.52
N ASP A 415 -14.99 -48.44 -19.15
CA ASP A 415 -13.80 -47.94 -18.46
C ASP A 415 -13.93 -46.45 -18.15
N ARG A 416 -13.37 -46.00 -17.03
CA ARG A 416 -13.39 -44.60 -16.60
C ARG A 416 -12.00 -44.04 -16.34
N LEU A 417 -11.82 -42.76 -16.67
CA LEU A 417 -10.61 -41.97 -16.49
C LEU A 417 -10.95 -40.71 -15.68
N PHE A 418 -10.12 -40.36 -14.70
CA PHE A 418 -10.24 -39.11 -13.96
C PHE A 418 -8.89 -38.41 -13.93
N LEU A 419 -8.83 -37.23 -14.55
CA LEU A 419 -7.68 -36.33 -14.58
C LEU A 419 -8.00 -35.15 -13.66
N PHE A 420 -7.08 -34.73 -12.80
CA PHE A 420 -7.36 -33.71 -11.80
C PHE A 420 -6.11 -32.87 -11.46
N SER A 421 -6.36 -31.64 -11.01
CA SER A 421 -5.33 -30.75 -10.44
C SER A 421 -5.09 -31.06 -8.96
N ASP A 422 -4.03 -30.47 -8.40
CA ASP A 422 -3.57 -30.71 -7.03
C ASP A 422 -4.60 -30.28 -5.97
N GLY A 423 -5.48 -29.33 -6.29
CA GLY A 423 -6.61 -28.94 -5.46
C GLY A 423 -7.58 -30.08 -5.17
N LEU A 424 -7.51 -31.22 -5.86
CA LEU A 424 -8.30 -32.42 -5.57
C LEU A 424 -7.48 -33.61 -5.07
N ASP A 425 -6.16 -33.46 -4.86
CA ASP A 425 -5.29 -34.56 -4.42
C ASP A 425 -5.82 -35.20 -3.14
N PHE A 426 -6.35 -34.42 -2.20
CA PHE A 426 -6.89 -34.95 -0.94
C PHE A 426 -8.10 -35.88 -1.13
N ILE A 427 -8.86 -35.74 -2.22
CA ILE A 427 -10.00 -36.63 -2.56
C ILE A 427 -9.46 -37.96 -3.10
N PHE A 428 -8.36 -37.94 -3.85
CA PHE A 428 -7.87 -39.09 -4.61
C PHE A 428 -6.71 -39.85 -3.94
N ASP A 429 -6.01 -39.24 -2.98
CA ASP A 429 -4.75 -39.77 -2.46
C ASP A 429 -4.91 -40.95 -1.51
N GLU A 430 -5.89 -40.97 -0.59
CA GLU A 430 -5.85 -41.98 0.49
C GLU A 430 -7.19 -42.61 0.90
N ASP A 431 -8.34 -42.15 0.40
CA ASP A 431 -9.61 -42.67 0.91
C ASP A 431 -10.10 -43.92 0.16
N GLU A 432 -9.97 -45.10 0.79
CA GLU A 432 -10.61 -46.34 0.32
C GLU A 432 -12.12 -46.18 0.14
N ILE A 433 -12.77 -45.31 0.92
CA ILE A 433 -14.20 -45.05 0.83
C ILE A 433 -14.52 -44.37 -0.50
N ILE A 434 -13.74 -43.37 -0.90
CA ILE A 434 -13.94 -42.65 -2.16
C ILE A 434 -13.72 -43.60 -3.35
N LYS A 435 -12.67 -44.43 -3.31
CA LYS A 435 -12.45 -45.46 -4.35
C LYS A 435 -13.63 -46.43 -4.46
N ARG A 436 -14.19 -46.88 -3.31
CA ARG A 436 -15.39 -47.73 -3.28
C ARG A 436 -16.66 -47.00 -3.70
N TYR A 437 -16.76 -45.70 -3.47
CA TYR A 437 -17.89 -44.89 -3.90
C TYR A 437 -17.88 -44.75 -5.43
N MET A 438 -16.72 -44.46 -6.03
CA MET A 438 -16.53 -44.42 -7.50
C MET A 438 -16.95 -45.71 -8.20
N GLU A 439 -16.80 -46.88 -7.55
CA GLU A 439 -17.26 -48.18 -8.06
C GLU A 439 -18.78 -48.33 -8.15
N LYS A 440 -19.52 -47.62 -7.30
CA LYS A 440 -20.96 -47.84 -7.11
C LYS A 440 -21.84 -46.83 -7.80
N VAL A 441 -21.27 -45.68 -8.15
CA VAL A 441 -22.04 -44.53 -8.63
C VAL A 441 -21.76 -44.23 -10.11
N THR A 442 -22.65 -43.47 -10.74
CA THR A 442 -22.42 -42.99 -12.09
C THR A 442 -21.39 -41.87 -12.11
N LEU A 443 -20.85 -41.55 -13.29
CA LEU A 443 -19.93 -40.44 -13.46
C LEU A 443 -20.54 -39.10 -12.98
N ASN A 444 -21.83 -38.88 -13.21
CA ASN A 444 -22.57 -37.70 -12.76
C ASN A 444 -22.76 -37.65 -11.24
N ASP A 445 -23.07 -38.79 -10.61
CA ASP A 445 -23.22 -38.86 -9.15
C ASP A 445 -21.89 -38.57 -8.44
N PHE A 446 -20.77 -39.03 -9.01
CA PHE A 446 -19.45 -38.74 -8.48
C PHE A 446 -19.08 -37.26 -8.63
N LYS A 447 -19.39 -36.65 -9.78
CA LYS A 447 -19.25 -35.20 -9.97
C LYS A 447 -20.02 -34.42 -8.91
N LYS A 448 -21.29 -34.79 -8.69
CA LYS A 448 -22.17 -34.13 -7.71
C LYS A 448 -21.60 -34.22 -6.29
N TYR A 449 -21.06 -35.38 -5.90
CA TYR A 449 -20.38 -35.54 -4.62
C TYR A 449 -19.19 -34.59 -4.46
N ILE A 450 -18.35 -34.43 -5.49
CA ILE A 450 -17.22 -33.50 -5.44
C ILE A 450 -17.71 -32.05 -5.37
N ASP A 451 -18.72 -31.68 -6.18
CA ASP A 451 -19.30 -30.33 -6.14
C ASP A 451 -19.81 -30.00 -4.72
N GLU A 452 -20.59 -30.89 -4.11
CA GLU A 452 -21.12 -30.73 -2.75
C GLU A 452 -19.98 -30.63 -1.70
N TYR A 453 -18.97 -31.48 -1.79
CA TYR A 453 -17.82 -31.43 -0.88
C TYR A 453 -17.06 -30.09 -0.96
N LEU A 454 -16.83 -29.59 -2.17
CA LEU A 454 -16.13 -28.32 -2.38
C LEU A 454 -16.97 -27.13 -1.90
N GLU A 455 -18.29 -27.16 -2.13
CA GLU A 455 -19.23 -26.17 -1.60
C GLU A 455 -19.20 -26.13 -0.08
N ASP A 456 -19.29 -27.28 0.59
CA ASP A 456 -19.20 -27.39 2.06
C ASP A 456 -17.86 -26.86 2.58
N THR A 457 -16.75 -27.19 1.92
CA THR A 457 -15.41 -26.69 2.29
C THR A 457 -15.34 -25.16 2.19
N ILE A 458 -15.93 -24.57 1.15
CA ILE A 458 -15.99 -23.10 1.00
C ILE A 458 -16.87 -22.47 2.08
N LEU A 459 -17.97 -23.13 2.45
CA LEU A 459 -18.84 -22.65 3.52
C LEU A 459 -18.13 -22.64 4.88
N ASP A 460 -17.32 -23.67 5.16
CA ASP A 460 -16.61 -23.83 6.43
C ASP A 460 -15.34 -22.96 6.53
N GLU A 461 -14.48 -22.98 5.51
CA GLU A 461 -13.18 -22.29 5.52
C GLU A 461 -13.23 -20.88 4.88
N GLY A 462 -14.32 -20.54 4.21
CA GLY A 462 -14.53 -19.28 3.49
C GLY A 462 -13.89 -19.22 2.09
N LYS A 463 -12.98 -20.15 1.76
CA LYS A 463 -12.37 -20.33 0.44
C LYS A 463 -11.63 -21.67 0.35
N LEU A 464 -11.32 -22.13 -0.86
CA LEU A 464 -10.41 -23.26 -1.07
C LEU A 464 -8.94 -22.87 -0.87
N LYS A 465 -8.11 -23.89 -0.59
CA LYS A 465 -6.64 -23.73 -0.51
C LYS A 465 -6.03 -23.51 -1.88
N ASP A 466 -6.45 -24.29 -2.86
CA ASP A 466 -6.06 -24.20 -4.27
C ASP A 466 -7.21 -24.44 -5.23
N ASP A 467 -6.99 -24.09 -6.50
CA ASP A 467 -7.95 -24.29 -7.57
C ASP A 467 -8.23 -25.80 -7.78
N SER A 468 -9.50 -26.15 -7.95
CA SER A 468 -9.93 -27.55 -7.99
C SER A 468 -10.58 -27.87 -9.33
N THR A 469 -9.88 -28.66 -10.15
CA THR A 469 -10.34 -29.05 -11.49
C THR A 469 -10.26 -30.55 -11.68
N MET A 470 -11.33 -31.14 -12.24
CA MET A 470 -11.38 -32.54 -12.64
C MET A 470 -12.02 -32.70 -14.02
N ILE A 471 -11.45 -33.59 -14.83
CA ILE A 471 -12.06 -34.14 -16.04
C ILE A 471 -12.33 -35.63 -15.78
N GLY A 472 -13.60 -36.00 -15.66
CA GLY A 472 -14.04 -37.39 -15.60
C GLY A 472 -14.54 -37.85 -16.97
N ILE A 473 -14.14 -39.04 -17.43
CA ILE A 473 -14.53 -39.62 -18.72
C ILE A 473 -14.96 -41.07 -18.51
N GLU A 474 -16.11 -41.46 -19.05
CA GLU A 474 -16.61 -42.84 -19.12
C GLU A 474 -16.73 -43.28 -20.58
N ILE A 475 -15.97 -44.30 -20.96
CA ILE A 475 -15.94 -44.88 -22.32
C ILE A 475 -17.26 -45.62 -22.59
N LYS A 476 -17.85 -45.43 -23.77
CA LYS A 476 -19.11 -46.08 -24.18
C LYS A 476 -18.90 -47.23 -25.18
#